data_AF-A0A8C6A855-F1
#
_entry.id   AF-A0A8C6A855-F1
#
_cell.length_a   1.000
_cell.length_b   1.000
_cell.length_c   1.000
_cell.angle_alpha   90.00
_cell.angle_beta   90.00
_cell.angle_gamma   90.00
#
_symmetry.space_group_name_H-M   'P 1'
#
loop_
_entity.id
_entity.type
_entity.pdbx_description
1 polymer ?
#
loop_
_entity_poly.entity_id
_entity_poly.type
_entity_poly.pdbx_seq_one_letter_code
_entity_poly.pdbx_strand_id
1 'polypeptide(L)'
;MAEASKYKADTNRYILNENQVRTLCEKAKEILTKQSNVQEVRCPVTVWGDVHGQFHDLMELFRNGGKSPDTNYVFMGDYVDRGYYSLETVTLLVALKVHYPERITILRGNHES
;
A
#
# COMPACT_ATOMS: atom_id res chain seq x y z
N MET A 1 9.99 -20.50 2.67
CA MET A 1 10.45 -19.94 3.96
C MET A 1 11.68 -19.03 3.84
N ALA A 2 12.03 -18.48 2.67
CA ALA A 2 13.32 -17.77 2.50
C ALA A 2 13.25 -16.24 2.29
N GLU A 3 12.07 -15.63 2.11
CA GLU A 3 11.99 -14.21 1.73
C GLU A 3 11.40 -13.27 2.81
N ALA A 4 10.94 -13.84 3.93
CA ALA A 4 10.41 -13.05 5.05
C ALA A 4 11.51 -12.54 6.02
N SER A 5 12.76 -12.98 5.85
CA SER A 5 13.87 -12.57 6.73
C SER A 5 14.49 -11.21 6.38
N LYS A 6 14.05 -10.54 5.32
CA LYS A 6 14.59 -9.22 4.93
C LYS A 6 13.89 -8.05 5.64
N TYR A 7 12.79 -8.30 6.34
CA TYR A 7 11.95 -7.29 6.99
C TYR A 7 11.96 -7.41 8.51
N LYS A 8 13.08 -7.84 9.11
CA LYS A 8 13.24 -7.81 10.56
C LYS A 8 14.23 -6.73 10.98
N ALA A 9 13.69 -5.84 11.80
CA ALA A 9 14.39 -5.04 12.79
C ALA A 9 15.39 -4.02 12.22
N ASP A 10 14.86 -2.87 11.79
CA ASP A 10 15.57 -1.64 12.06
C ASP A 10 14.57 -0.53 12.36
N THR A 11 14.73 0.11 13.50
CA THR A 11 14.02 1.30 13.93
C THR A 11 14.51 2.54 13.14
N ASN A 12 15.06 2.35 11.94
CA ASN A 12 15.31 3.40 10.97
C ASN A 12 14.14 3.50 10.01
N ARG A 13 13.67 4.72 9.83
CA ARG A 13 12.81 5.10 8.70
C ARG A 13 13.38 4.46 7.42
N TYR A 14 12.64 3.55 6.82
CA TYR A 14 12.98 2.95 5.52
C TYR A 14 12.75 3.99 4.41
N ILE A 15 13.60 5.02 4.38
CA ILE A 15 13.56 6.04 3.33
C ILE A 15 14.21 5.43 2.10
N LEU A 16 13.40 5.12 1.10
CA LEU A 16 13.89 4.72 -0.21
C LEU A 16 14.68 5.88 -0.82
N ASN A 17 15.78 5.57 -1.51
CA ASN A 17 16.52 6.56 -2.27
C ASN A 17 15.62 7.14 -3.39
N GLU A 18 15.86 8.38 -3.79
CA GLU A 18 15.06 9.06 -4.83
C GLU A 18 14.94 8.21 -6.11
N ASN A 19 16.03 7.58 -6.54
CA ASN A 19 16.03 6.69 -7.72
C ASN A 19 15.13 5.46 -7.55
N GLN A 20 15.05 4.91 -6.33
CA GLN A 20 14.19 3.77 -6.02
C GLN A 20 12.72 4.20 -5.98
N VAL A 21 12.42 5.35 -5.36
CA VAL A 21 11.08 5.94 -5.36
C VAL A 21 10.63 6.21 -6.79
N ARG A 22 11.49 6.83 -7.61
CA ARG A 22 11.22 7.12 -9.01
C ARG A 22 10.88 5.84 -9.79
N THR A 23 11.70 4.80 -9.66
CA THR A 23 11.48 3.52 -10.33
C THR A 23 10.18 2.85 -9.86
N LEU A 24 9.87 2.95 -8.57
CA LEU A 24 8.63 2.41 -8.00
C LEU A 24 7.41 3.15 -8.56
N CYS A 25 7.46 4.48 -8.60
CA CYS A 25 6.40 5.31 -9.16
C CYS A 25 6.18 5.04 -10.65
N GLU A 26 7.25 4.86 -11.46
CA GLU A 26 7.11 4.50 -12.87
C GLU A 26 6.39 3.15 -13.04
N LYS A 27 6.79 2.12 -12.29
CA LYS A 27 6.10 0.82 -12.32
C LYS A 27 4.65 0.92 -11.87
N ALA A 28 4.39 1.68 -10.81
CA ALA A 28 3.04 1.90 -10.31
C ALA A 28 2.18 2.62 -11.36
N LYS A 29 2.73 3.62 -12.04
CA LYS A 29 2.08 4.34 -13.13
C LYS A 29 1.72 3.43 -14.28
N GLU A 30 2.61 2.52 -14.70
CA GLU A 30 2.30 1.54 -15.74
C GLU A 30 1.14 0.60 -15.36
N ILE A 31 1.06 0.20 -14.09
CA ILE A 31 -0.02 -0.66 -13.58
C ILE A 31 -1.32 0.14 -13.50
N LEU A 32 -1.30 1.31 -12.86
CA LEU A 32 -2.47 2.16 -12.65
C LEU A 32 -3.05 2.67 -13.97
N THR A 33 -2.23 2.97 -14.98
CA THR A 33 -2.68 3.40 -16.31
C THR A 33 -3.48 2.31 -17.03
N LYS A 34 -3.19 1.02 -16.74
CA LYS A 34 -3.93 -0.12 -17.30
C LYS A 34 -5.22 -0.43 -16.53
N GLN A 35 -5.39 0.13 -15.33
CA GLN A 35 -6.57 -0.11 -14.51
C GLN A 35 -7.73 0.76 -14.98
N SER A 36 -8.93 0.18 -15.00
CA SER A 36 -10.17 0.91 -15.23
C SER A 36 -10.51 1.80 -14.03
N ASN A 37 -11.23 2.89 -14.27
CA ASN A 37 -11.73 3.79 -13.20
C ASN A 37 -12.65 3.07 -12.22
N VAL A 38 -13.34 2.02 -12.68
CA VAL A 38 -14.15 1.13 -11.85
C VAL A 38 -13.43 -0.21 -11.79
N GLN A 39 -12.94 -0.59 -10.61
CA GLN A 39 -12.25 -1.85 -10.40
C GLN A 39 -13.18 -2.89 -9.78
N GLU A 40 -13.28 -4.05 -10.43
CA GLU A 40 -14.01 -5.20 -9.91
C GLU A 40 -13.10 -5.99 -8.97
N VAL A 41 -13.54 -6.20 -7.73
CA VAL A 41 -12.78 -6.93 -6.71
C VAL A 41 -13.54 -8.19 -6.31
N ARG A 42 -12.85 -9.33 -6.30
CA ARG A 42 -13.43 -10.62 -5.91
C ARG A 42 -13.47 -10.76 -4.38
N CYS A 43 -14.55 -11.31 -3.85
CA CYS A 43 -14.65 -11.67 -2.43
C CYS A 43 -13.79 -12.92 -2.12
N PRO A 44 -13.24 -13.07 -0.90
CA PRO A 44 -13.36 -12.18 0.26
C PRO A 44 -12.43 -10.95 0.16
N VAL A 45 -12.95 -9.79 0.55
CA VAL A 45 -12.23 -8.52 0.50
C VAL A 45 -12.31 -7.83 1.86
N THR A 46 -11.19 -7.26 2.30
CA THR A 46 -11.13 -6.37 3.45
C THR A 46 -11.03 -4.95 2.96
N VAL A 47 -11.99 -4.12 3.35
CA VAL A 47 -12.10 -2.75 2.90
C VAL A 47 -11.66 -1.81 4.02
N TRP A 48 -10.77 -0.88 3.69
CA TRP A 48 -10.17 0.08 4.62
C TRP A 48 -10.39 1.51 4.14
N GLY A 49 -10.86 2.34 5.07
CA GLY A 49 -11.05 3.78 4.88
C GLY A 49 -9.79 4.57 5.16
N ASP A 50 -9.98 5.83 5.55
CA ASP A 50 -8.93 6.83 5.74
C ASP A 50 -7.82 6.35 6.68
N VAL A 51 -6.59 6.31 6.19
CA VAL A 51 -5.41 5.86 6.95
C VAL A 51 -4.78 7.03 7.71
N HIS A 52 -4.88 8.26 7.19
CA HIS A 52 -4.35 9.50 7.81
C HIS A 52 -2.90 9.39 8.34
N GLY A 53 -2.05 8.58 7.69
CA GLY A 53 -0.64 8.40 8.08
C GLY A 53 -0.42 7.59 9.37
N GLN A 54 -1.40 6.81 9.82
CA GLN A 54 -1.28 5.87 10.93
C GLN A 54 -0.62 4.55 10.47
N PHE A 55 0.70 4.59 10.27
CA PHE A 55 1.50 3.44 9.82
C PHE A 55 1.40 2.22 10.75
N HIS A 56 1.29 2.44 12.06
CA HIS A 56 1.19 1.35 13.03
C HIS A 56 -0.11 0.55 12.89
N ASP A 57 -1.23 1.21 12.64
CA ASP A 57 -2.52 0.55 12.41
C ASP A 57 -2.52 -0.24 11.10
N LEU A 58 -1.84 0.27 10.07
CA LEU A 58 -1.62 -0.46 8.81
C LEU A 58 -0.82 -1.76 9.03
N MET A 59 0.22 -1.71 9.87
CA MET A 59 1.02 -2.89 10.22
C MET A 59 0.22 -3.90 11.05
N GLU A 60 -0.62 -3.42 11.96
CA GLU A 60 -1.50 -4.26 12.78
C GLU A 60 -2.63 -4.89 11.95
N LEU A 61 -3.14 -4.17 10.96
CA LEU A 61 -4.03 -4.66 9.92
C LEU A 61 -3.40 -5.81 9.14
N PHE A 62 -2.14 -5.71 8.71
CA PHE A 62 -1.49 -6.85 8.03
C PHE A 62 -1.23 -8.02 8.97
N ARG A 63 -1.16 -7.79 10.29
CA ARG A 63 -1.06 -8.86 11.29
C ARG A 63 -2.40 -9.55 11.55
N ASN A 64 -3.49 -8.78 11.60
CA ASN A 64 -4.84 -9.25 11.95
C ASN A 64 -5.66 -9.69 10.72
N GLY A 65 -5.42 -9.09 9.56
CA GLY A 65 -6.13 -9.32 8.28
C GLY A 65 -5.82 -10.65 7.60
N GLY A 66 -5.08 -11.54 8.25
CA GLY A 66 -4.71 -12.85 7.74
C GLY A 66 -3.50 -12.84 6.83
N LYS A 67 -2.82 -13.99 6.73
CA LYS A 67 -1.65 -14.17 5.86
C LYS A 67 -2.08 -14.04 4.40
N SER A 68 -1.41 -13.15 3.65
CA SER A 68 -1.33 -13.27 2.18
C SER A 68 -0.92 -14.71 1.85
N PRO A 69 -1.71 -15.48 1.05
CA PRO A 69 -2.35 -15.04 -0.19
C PRO A 69 -3.89 -15.24 -0.25
N ASP A 70 -4.65 -15.20 0.84
CA ASP A 70 -6.09 -15.53 0.78
C ASP A 70 -7.05 -14.33 0.84
N THR A 71 -6.55 -13.09 1.01
CA THR A 71 -7.41 -11.91 1.23
C THR A 71 -7.07 -10.77 0.29
N ASN A 72 -8.10 -10.18 -0.33
CA ASN A 72 -7.99 -8.96 -1.12
C ASN A 72 -8.17 -7.73 -0.23
N TYR A 73 -7.48 -6.63 -0.53
CA TYR A 73 -7.55 -5.39 0.23
C TYR A 73 -7.96 -4.24 -0.69
N VAL A 74 -8.95 -3.47 -0.24
CA VAL A 74 -9.38 -2.23 -0.90
C VAL A 74 -9.12 -1.08 0.05
N PHE A 75 -8.31 -0.13 -0.39
CA PHE A 75 -8.03 1.11 0.31
C PHE A 75 -8.79 2.26 -0.36
N MET A 76 -9.58 3.02 0.39
CA MET A 76 -10.52 4.01 -0.16
C MET A 76 -9.93 5.41 -0.41
N GLY A 77 -8.69 5.69 -0.02
CA GLY A 77 -8.07 7.02 -0.20
C GLY A 77 -7.65 7.68 1.11
N ASP A 78 -7.32 8.97 1.04
CA ASP A 78 -6.90 9.83 2.16
C ASP A 78 -5.70 9.25 2.93
N TYR A 79 -4.66 8.92 2.16
CA TYR A 79 -3.40 8.39 2.65
C TYR A 79 -2.50 9.49 3.26
N VAL A 80 -2.69 10.73 2.81
CA VAL A 80 -1.80 11.88 3.05
C VAL A 80 -2.62 13.06 3.56
N ASP A 81 -2.51 13.39 4.85
CA ASP A 81 -3.04 14.68 5.32
C ASP A 81 -2.50 15.10 6.70
N ARG A 82 -2.35 14.16 7.65
CA ARG A 82 -2.17 14.52 9.07
C ARG A 82 -1.08 13.76 9.84
N GLY A 83 -0.50 12.71 9.26
CA GLY A 83 0.48 11.87 9.94
C GLY A 83 1.94 12.20 9.59
N TYR A 84 2.82 12.16 10.59
CA TYR A 84 4.29 12.30 10.41
C TYR A 84 4.92 11.20 9.54
N TYR A 85 4.19 10.10 9.28
CA TYR A 85 4.63 8.92 8.51
C TYR A 85 3.90 8.75 7.17
N SER A 86 3.43 9.86 6.59
CA SER A 86 2.66 9.85 5.35
C SER A 86 3.48 9.32 4.16
N LEU A 87 4.77 9.69 4.07
CA LEU A 87 5.66 9.23 3.00
C LEU A 87 5.88 7.71 3.06
N GLU A 88 6.13 7.18 4.26
CA GLU A 88 6.35 5.76 4.49
C GLU A 88 5.08 4.94 4.19
N THR A 89 3.91 5.46 4.59
CA THR A 89 2.61 4.85 4.34
C THR A 89 2.32 4.75 2.84
N VAL A 90 2.46 5.86 2.09
CA VAL A 90 2.25 5.88 0.64
C VAL A 90 3.27 5.00 -0.08
N THR A 91 4.55 5.06 0.31
CA THR A 91 5.61 4.26 -0.29
C THR A 91 5.33 2.76 -0.14
N LEU A 92 4.90 2.33 1.05
CA LEU A 92 4.54 0.94 1.31
C LEU A 92 3.30 0.51 0.52
N LEU A 93 2.25 1.34 0.46
CA LEU A 93 1.04 1.05 -0.31
C LEU A 93 1.35 0.90 -1.81
N VAL A 94 2.14 1.81 -2.38
CA VAL A 94 2.56 1.73 -3.78
C VAL A 94 3.43 0.49 -4.02
N ALA A 95 4.35 0.16 -3.10
CA ALA A 95 5.15 -1.06 -3.19
C ALA A 95 4.29 -2.33 -3.17
N LEU A 96 3.29 -2.39 -2.29
CA LEU A 96 2.33 -3.49 -2.22
C LEU A 96 1.47 -3.59 -3.47
N LYS A 97 1.04 -2.45 -4.05
CA LYS A 97 0.30 -2.43 -5.31
C LYS A 97 1.13 -2.95 -6.48
N VAL A 98 2.41 -2.58 -6.55
CA VAL A 98 3.32 -3.08 -7.58
C VAL A 98 3.60 -4.57 -7.40
N HIS A 99 3.70 -5.05 -6.16
CA HIS A 99 4.00 -6.45 -5.87
C HIS A 99 2.77 -7.37 -6.01
N TYR A 100 1.57 -6.88 -5.65
CA TYR A 100 0.31 -7.62 -5.68
C TYR A 100 -0.81 -6.83 -6.38
N PRO A 101 -0.69 -6.56 -7.69
CA PRO A 101 -1.59 -5.66 -8.42
C PRO A 101 -3.04 -6.12 -8.46
N GLU A 102 -3.30 -7.42 -8.41
CA GLU A 102 -4.65 -8.01 -8.44
C GLU A 102 -5.32 -8.10 -7.07
N ARG A 103 -4.54 -7.97 -5.98
CA ARG A 103 -5.05 -8.17 -4.61
C ARG A 103 -5.20 -6.87 -3.85
N ILE A 104 -4.36 -5.89 -4.15
CA ILE A 104 -4.36 -4.58 -3.53
C ILE A 104 -5.01 -3.60 -4.49
N THR A 105 -6.15 -3.05 -4.11
CA THR A 105 -6.84 -1.99 -4.85
C THR A 105 -6.70 -0.71 -4.05
N ILE A 106 -6.14 0.32 -4.70
CA ILE A 106 -5.94 1.65 -4.11
C ILE A 106 -6.86 2.59 -4.88
N LEU A 107 -7.78 3.23 -4.18
CA LEU A 107 -8.63 4.29 -4.70
C LEU A 107 -8.05 5.66 -4.35
N ARG A 108 -8.39 6.66 -5.16
CA ARG A 108 -8.04 8.07 -4.94
C ARG A 108 -9.06 8.67 -3.97
N GLY A 109 -8.58 9.19 -2.85
CA GLY A 109 -9.32 10.04 -1.92
C GLY A 109 -9.26 11.51 -2.32
N ASN A 110 -9.79 12.37 -1.46
CA ASN A 110 -9.92 13.80 -1.75
C ASN A 110 -8.56 14.53 -1.61
N HIS A 111 -7.67 14.00 -0.79
CA HIS A 111 -6.39 14.62 -0.46
C HIS A 111 -5.27 14.32 -1.48
N GLU A 112 -5.48 13.40 -2.42
CA GLU A 112 -4.52 13.11 -3.49
C GLU A 112 -4.73 13.99 -4.76
N SER A 113 -4.91 15.32 -4.59
CA SER A 113 -5.12 16.30 -5.68
C SER A 113 -3.83 16.89 -6.26
#